data_AF-A0A645B6L5-F1
#
_entry.id   AF-A0A645B6L5-F1
#
_cell.length_a   1.000
_cell.length_b   1.000
_cell.length_c   1.000
_cell.angle_alpha   90.00
_cell.angle_beta   90.00
_cell.angle_gamma   90.00
#
_symmetry.space_group_name_H-M   'P 1'
#
loop_
_entity.id
_entity.type
_entity.pdbx_description
1 polymer ?
#
loop_
_entity_poly.entity_id
_entity_poly.type
_entity_poly.pdbx_seq_one_letter_code
_entity_poly.pdbx_strand_id
1 'polypeptide(L)'
;MLGGMYGGDFTYATSYMPKKSFDSLMNQYSYPTEIYGLDLIVSKGYDVSEVAYRVCDKLYDLHPDIDGSYNPQDPSEQTQELEAMVSKINLFITAITAISMFVGGVGVMNIMYVSVMERQREIGIRRAIGAKPRHILFQFLTEAVFITVCGGILGIVIGFIVVNYASNYLPFKAIPNANSLFYAFIATVLTGIVFGIVPALKASKLDPIKAIYK
;
A
#
# COMPACT_ATOMS: atom_id res chain seq x y z
N MET A 1 -13.93 -4.76 24.35
CA MET A 1 -12.82 -4.74 23.38
C MET A 1 -11.77 -3.74 23.87
N LEU A 2 -10.63 -4.20 24.37
CA LEU A 2 -9.37 -3.44 24.58
C LEU A 2 -8.38 -4.37 25.29
N GLY A 3 -7.34 -4.80 24.58
CA GLY A 3 -6.29 -5.65 25.14
C GLY A 3 -5.13 -5.72 24.17
N GLY A 4 -4.08 -4.94 24.42
CA GLY A 4 -2.93 -4.89 23.52
C GLY A 4 -1.88 -3.82 23.82
N MET A 5 -1.54 -3.58 25.09
CA MET A 5 -0.27 -2.98 25.48
C MET A 5 0.27 -3.85 26.61
N TYR A 6 1.57 -4.18 26.57
CA TYR A 6 2.28 -5.17 27.39
C TYR A 6 2.28 -6.61 26.83
N GLY A 7 3.38 -6.90 26.13
CA GLY A 7 3.72 -8.21 25.59
C GLY A 7 4.03 -9.23 26.68
N GLY A 8 3.03 -10.04 26.98
CA GLY A 8 3.17 -11.39 27.50
C GLY A 8 2.08 -12.23 26.88
N ASP A 9 2.43 -13.38 26.30
CA ASP A 9 1.50 -14.35 25.70
C ASP A 9 0.62 -15.03 26.78
N PHE A 10 -0.16 -14.26 27.52
CA PHE A 10 -1.35 -14.77 28.17
C PHE A 10 -2.43 -14.83 27.11
N THR A 11 -2.52 -15.99 26.46
CA THR A 11 -3.69 -16.35 25.66
C THR A 11 -4.85 -16.47 26.65
N TYR A 12 -5.55 -15.37 26.93
CA TYR A 12 -6.84 -15.44 27.59
C TYR A 12 -7.72 -16.31 26.70
N ALA A 13 -7.98 -17.55 27.13
CA ALA A 13 -8.93 -18.42 26.47
C ALA A 13 -10.30 -17.75 26.58
N THR A 14 -10.67 -17.00 25.55
CA THR A 14 -12.01 -16.42 25.43
C THR A 14 -12.94 -17.55 25.01
N SER A 15 -13.76 -18.01 25.94
CA SER A 15 -14.78 -19.03 25.68
C SER A 15 -16.13 -18.34 25.52
N TYR A 16 -16.85 -18.70 24.46
CA TYR A 16 -18.19 -18.18 24.21
C TYR A 16 -19.20 -19.22 24.70
N MET A 17 -20.17 -18.78 25.51
CA MET A 17 -21.26 -19.61 26.00
C MET A 17 -22.59 -18.88 25.79
N PRO A 18 -23.67 -19.58 25.40
CA PRO A 18 -24.99 -18.97 25.36
C PRO A 18 -25.38 -18.40 26.73
N LYS A 19 -25.88 -17.16 26.75
CA LYS A 19 -26.25 -16.46 27.99
C LYS A 19 -27.15 -17.30 28.91
N LYS A 20 -28.19 -17.95 28.35
CA LYS A 20 -29.11 -18.80 29.13
C LYS A 20 -28.40 -19.93 29.87
N SER A 21 -27.38 -20.54 29.24
CA SER A 21 -26.57 -21.59 29.84
C SER A 21 -25.65 -21.02 30.92
N PHE A 22 -25.05 -19.85 30.68
CA PHE A 22 -24.25 -19.14 31.67
C PHE A 22 -25.07 -18.78 32.91
N ASP A 23 -26.24 -18.15 32.73
CA ASP A 23 -27.14 -17.76 33.81
C ASP A 23 -27.60 -18.98 34.63
N SER A 24 -27.92 -20.09 33.97
CA SER A 24 -28.34 -21.33 34.64
C SER A 24 -27.22 -21.94 35.50
N LEU A 25 -25.98 -21.90 35.01
CA LEU A 25 -24.82 -22.43 35.74
C LEU A 25 -24.38 -21.48 36.86
N MET A 26 -24.36 -20.18 36.61
CA MET A 26 -23.81 -19.18 37.54
C MET A 26 -24.77 -18.83 38.66
N ASN A 27 -26.09 -18.87 38.41
CA ASN A 27 -27.10 -18.69 39.45
C ASN A 27 -27.05 -19.82 40.50
N GLN A 28 -26.63 -21.03 40.11
CA GLN A 28 -26.38 -22.13 41.05
C GLN A 28 -25.25 -21.83 42.05
N TYR A 29 -24.32 -20.94 41.69
CA TYR A 29 -23.18 -20.53 42.50
C TYR A 29 -23.32 -19.11 43.08
N SER A 30 -24.52 -18.51 43.02
CA SER A 30 -24.81 -17.15 43.51
C SER A 30 -23.92 -16.04 42.91
N TYR A 31 -23.41 -16.23 41.69
CA TYR A 31 -22.70 -15.17 40.99
C TYR A 31 -23.69 -14.16 40.38
N PRO A 32 -23.37 -12.84 40.38
CA PRO A 32 -24.20 -11.83 39.75
C PRO A 32 -24.27 -12.06 38.24
N THR A 33 -25.50 -12.09 37.70
CA THR A 33 -25.79 -12.24 36.27
C THR A 33 -26.04 -10.87 35.60
N GLU A 34 -25.26 -9.87 35.99
CA GLU A 34 -25.37 -8.51 35.46
C GLU A 34 -24.85 -8.45 34.01
N ILE A 35 -25.48 -7.61 33.19
CA ILE A 35 -25.09 -7.42 31.79
C ILE A 35 -24.09 -6.26 31.73
N TYR A 36 -22.83 -6.56 31.40
CA TYR A 36 -21.76 -5.56 31.33
C TYR A 36 -21.71 -4.76 30.01
N GLY A 37 -22.41 -5.22 28.97
CA GLY A 37 -22.42 -4.55 27.67
C GLY A 37 -23.42 -5.15 26.71
N LEU A 38 -23.86 -4.35 25.74
CA LEU A 38 -24.72 -4.75 24.65
C LEU A 38 -24.07 -4.30 23.33
N ASP A 39 -23.62 -5.25 22.53
CA ASP A 39 -23.07 -4.95 21.21
C ASP A 39 -24.24 -4.72 20.23
N LEU A 40 -24.21 -3.56 19.56
CA LEU A 40 -25.21 -3.17 18.57
C LEU A 40 -24.54 -3.09 17.20
N ILE A 41 -25.14 -3.75 16.21
CA ILE A 41 -24.70 -3.65 14.82
C ILE A 41 -25.72 -2.81 14.06
N VAL A 42 -25.31 -1.62 13.66
CA VAL A 42 -26.15 -0.68 12.92
C VAL A 42 -26.13 -1.05 11.43
N SER A 43 -27.30 -1.05 10.79
CA SER A 43 -27.41 -1.31 9.34
C SER A 43 -26.79 -0.18 8.53
N LYS A 44 -26.27 -0.52 7.33
CA LYS A 44 -25.62 0.46 6.44
C LYS A 44 -26.57 1.63 6.12
N GLY A 45 -26.05 2.86 6.18
CA GLY A 45 -26.79 4.08 5.84
C GLY A 45 -27.37 4.86 7.02
N TYR A 46 -27.22 4.35 8.25
CA TYR A 46 -27.59 5.07 9.47
C TYR A 46 -26.34 5.52 10.24
N ASP A 47 -26.45 6.66 10.91
CA ASP A 47 -25.40 7.17 11.80
C ASP A 47 -25.34 6.34 13.08
N VAL A 48 -24.15 5.82 13.39
CA VAL A 48 -23.94 4.90 14.52
C VAL A 48 -24.17 5.60 15.84
N SER A 49 -23.67 6.83 15.97
CA SER A 49 -23.83 7.65 17.18
C SER A 49 -25.30 8.01 17.39
N GLU A 50 -26.01 8.45 16.34
CA GLU A 50 -27.44 8.78 16.44
C GLU A 50 -28.29 7.58 16.88
N VAL A 51 -28.05 6.41 16.28
CA VAL A 51 -28.76 5.18 16.64
C VAL A 51 -28.42 4.76 18.07
N ALA A 52 -27.16 4.87 18.48
CA ALA A 52 -26.73 4.54 19.84
C ALA A 52 -27.45 5.40 20.88
N TYR A 53 -27.53 6.72 20.68
CA TYR A 53 -28.26 7.62 21.59
C TYR A 53 -29.76 7.29 21.66
N ARG A 54 -30.40 7.00 20.53
CA ARG A 54 -31.82 6.60 20.51
C ARG A 54 -32.06 5.28 21.24
N VAL A 55 -31.12 4.34 21.14
CA VAL A 55 -31.21 3.07 21.88
C VAL A 55 -31.02 3.30 23.36
N CYS A 56 -30.05 4.12 23.77
CA CYS A 56 -29.86 4.48 25.19
C CYS A 56 -31.11 5.14 25.78
N ASP A 57 -31.70 6.10 25.08
CA ASP A 57 -32.97 6.75 25.47
C ASP A 57 -34.08 5.71 25.66
N LYS A 58 -34.20 4.78 24.71
CA LYS A 58 -35.21 3.72 24.82
C LYS A 58 -34.94 2.72 25.94
N LEU A 59 -33.68 2.50 26.30
CA LEU A 59 -33.32 1.63 27.42
C LEU A 59 -33.66 2.27 28.77
N TYR A 60 -33.47 3.59 28.91
CA TYR A 60 -33.91 4.33 30.10
C TYR A 60 -35.44 4.36 30.24
N ASP A 61 -36.17 4.52 29.13
CA ASP A 61 -37.64 4.38 29.12
C ASP A 61 -38.12 3.03 29.67
N LEU A 62 -37.44 1.95 29.28
CA LEU A 62 -37.82 0.58 29.62
C LEU A 62 -37.38 0.17 31.03
N HIS A 63 -36.33 0.80 31.54
CA HIS A 63 -35.75 0.52 32.85
C HIS A 63 -35.55 1.85 33.60
N PRO A 64 -36.56 2.37 34.30
CA PRO A 64 -36.45 3.63 35.02
C PRO A 64 -35.66 3.51 36.34
N ASP A 65 -35.58 2.32 36.94
CA ASP A 65 -34.99 2.08 38.26
C ASP A 65 -33.57 1.46 38.21
N ILE A 66 -32.80 1.71 37.14
CA ILE A 66 -31.45 1.14 37.00
C ILE A 66 -30.47 1.86 37.94
N ASP A 67 -29.70 1.06 38.71
CA ASP A 67 -28.53 1.54 39.43
C ASP A 67 -27.32 1.55 38.48
N GLY A 68 -27.21 2.60 37.66
CA GLY A 68 -26.17 2.71 36.63
C GLY A 68 -26.48 3.73 35.52
N SER A 69 -25.58 3.82 34.54
CA SER A 69 -25.78 4.64 33.33
C SER A 69 -25.41 3.87 32.07
N TYR A 70 -26.21 4.02 31.01
CA TYR A 70 -25.86 3.57 29.67
C TYR A 70 -24.95 4.60 29.02
N ASN A 71 -23.73 4.20 28.66
CA ASN A 71 -22.80 5.04 27.93
C ASN A 71 -22.60 4.47 26.51
N PRO A 72 -23.04 5.17 25.45
CA PRO A 72 -22.77 4.72 24.09
C PRO A 72 -21.26 4.77 23.85
N GLN A 73 -20.68 3.62 23.50
CA GLN A 73 -19.30 3.56 23.01
C GLN A 73 -19.36 3.43 21.50
N ASP A 74 -19.01 4.50 20.79
CA ASP A 74 -18.85 4.47 19.35
C ASP A 74 -17.36 4.20 19.02
N PRO A 75 -17.00 2.98 18.59
CA PRO A 75 -15.62 2.69 18.19
C PRO A 75 -15.23 3.42 16.88
N SER A 76 -16.18 4.04 16.17
CA SER A 76 -15.92 4.67 14.87
C SER A 76 -14.95 5.85 14.98
N GLU A 77 -15.03 6.67 16.03
CA GLU A 77 -14.12 7.80 16.24
C GLU A 77 -12.66 7.32 16.38
N GLN A 78 -12.42 6.28 17.18
CA GLN A 78 -11.09 5.69 17.37
C GLN A 78 -10.56 5.07 16.07
N THR A 79 -11.42 4.40 15.29
CA THR A 79 -11.00 3.85 13.99
C THR A 79 -10.70 4.96 12.97
N GLN A 80 -11.45 6.06 12.98
CA GLN A 80 -11.22 7.19 12.08
C GLN A 80 -9.90 7.89 12.37
N GLU A 81 -9.53 8.07 13.65
CA GLU A 81 -8.23 8.63 14.03
C GLU A 81 -7.06 7.74 13.55
N LEU A 82 -7.19 6.42 13.72
CA LEU A 82 -6.20 5.46 13.22
C LEU A 82 -6.10 5.48 11.69
N GLU A 83 -7.24 5.49 10.99
CA GLU A 83 -7.27 5.60 9.52
C GLU A 83 -6.64 6.90 9.03
N ALA A 84 -6.90 8.02 9.70
CA ALA A 84 -6.29 9.30 9.38
C ALA A 84 -4.76 9.26 9.57
N MET A 85 -4.26 8.62 10.63
CA MET A 85 -2.84 8.45 10.88
C MET A 85 -2.18 7.57 9.81
N VAL A 86 -2.79 6.42 9.47
CA VAL A 86 -2.32 5.53 8.41
C VAL A 86 -2.30 6.23 7.06
N SER A 87 -3.35 7.01 6.74
CA SER A 87 -3.43 7.78 5.51
C SER A 87 -2.30 8.80 5.39
N LYS A 88 -1.94 9.49 6.48
CA LYS A 88 -0.79 10.42 6.50
C LYS A 88 0.52 9.68 6.23
N ILE A 89 0.75 8.55 6.90
CA ILE A 89 1.95 7.72 6.67
C ILE A 89 2.03 7.27 5.20
N ASN A 90 0.91 6.81 4.63
CA ASN A 90 0.84 6.42 3.22
C ASN A 90 1.17 7.57 2.27
N LEU A 91 0.70 8.78 2.55
CA LEU A 91 1.03 9.98 1.78
C LEU A 91 2.55 10.25 1.81
N PHE A 92 3.15 10.21 3.00
CA PHE A 92 4.60 10.41 3.15
C PHE A 92 5.41 9.36 2.40
N ILE A 93 5.06 8.08 2.52
CA ILE A 93 5.73 6.99 1.80
C ILE A 93 5.60 7.20 0.29
N THR A 94 4.39 7.52 -0.19
CA THR A 94 4.12 7.76 -1.62
C THR A 94 4.97 8.91 -2.16
N ALA A 95 5.13 9.99 -1.40
CA ALA A 95 5.98 11.12 -1.79
C ALA A 95 7.47 10.71 -1.92
N ILE A 96 8.00 9.98 -0.94
CA ILE A 96 9.38 9.49 -0.98
C ILE A 96 9.57 8.48 -2.11
N THR A 97 8.60 7.60 -2.35
CA THR A 97 8.59 6.68 -3.49
C THR A 97 8.63 7.43 -4.81
N ALA A 98 7.82 8.47 -4.99
CA ALA A 98 7.81 9.29 -6.20
C ALA A 98 9.17 9.97 -6.45
N ILE A 99 9.79 10.53 -5.41
CA ILE A 99 11.13 11.15 -5.50
C ILE A 99 12.17 10.08 -5.86
N SER A 100 12.13 8.92 -5.22
CA SER A 100 13.06 7.81 -5.47
C SER A 100 12.93 7.29 -6.90
N MET A 101 11.69 7.19 -7.41
CA MET A 101 11.41 6.81 -8.78
C MET A 101 11.92 7.84 -9.78
N PHE A 102 11.78 9.14 -9.47
CA PHE A 102 12.33 10.22 -10.28
C PHE A 102 13.87 10.14 -10.37
N VAL A 103 14.55 9.99 -9.23
CA VAL A 103 16.02 9.86 -9.19
C VAL A 103 16.49 8.61 -9.94
N GLY A 104 15.80 7.48 -9.76
CA GLY A 104 16.06 6.25 -10.53
C GLY A 104 15.87 6.46 -12.04
N GLY A 105 14.81 7.16 -12.43
CA GLY A 105 14.55 7.54 -13.82
C GLY A 105 15.64 8.40 -14.43
N VAL A 106 16.15 9.39 -13.70
CA VAL A 106 17.31 10.21 -14.11
C VAL A 106 18.55 9.32 -14.32
N GLY A 107 18.74 8.31 -13.48
CA GLY A 107 19.81 7.31 -13.66
C GLY A 107 19.68 6.55 -14.99
N VAL A 108 18.48 6.05 -15.30
CA VAL A 108 18.19 5.37 -16.58
C VAL A 108 18.46 6.30 -17.77
N MET A 109 18.01 7.55 -17.66
CA MET A 109 18.26 8.58 -18.68
C MET A 109 19.75 8.77 -18.91
N ASN A 110 20.55 8.86 -17.85
CA ASN A 110 21.99 9.07 -17.94
C ASN A 110 22.72 7.88 -18.60
N ILE A 111 22.40 6.66 -18.17
CA ILE A 111 22.97 5.45 -18.79
C ILE A 111 22.65 5.43 -20.29
N MET A 112 21.38 5.70 -20.64
CA MET A 112 20.95 5.73 -22.03
C MET A 112 21.66 6.82 -22.85
N TYR A 113 21.91 8.00 -22.27
CA TYR A 113 22.72 9.03 -22.93
C TYR A 113 24.12 8.54 -23.28
N VAL A 114 24.80 7.93 -22.30
CA VAL A 114 26.16 7.40 -22.50
C VAL A 114 26.14 6.31 -23.57
N SER A 115 25.19 5.37 -23.52
CA SER A 115 25.07 4.30 -24.51
C SER A 115 24.82 4.81 -25.93
N VAL A 116 24.07 5.90 -26.09
CA VAL A 116 23.87 6.55 -27.41
C VAL A 116 25.16 7.17 -27.92
N MET A 117 25.97 7.76 -27.03
CA MET A 117 27.26 8.36 -27.40
C MET A 117 28.29 7.30 -27.78
N GLU A 118 28.36 6.18 -27.07
CA GLU A 118 29.27 5.06 -27.39
C GLU A 118 28.93 4.44 -28.75
N ARG A 119 27.64 4.26 -29.05
CA ARG A 119 27.17 3.66 -30.30
C ARG A 119 26.90 4.69 -31.41
N GLN A 120 27.36 5.93 -31.25
CA GLN A 120 26.99 7.04 -32.14
C GLN A 120 27.37 6.78 -33.61
N ARG A 121 28.58 6.24 -33.85
CA ARG A 121 29.07 5.93 -35.20
C ARG A 121 28.24 4.84 -35.89
N GLU A 122 27.82 3.82 -35.15
CA GLU A 122 26.96 2.75 -35.66
C GLU A 122 25.56 3.27 -36.05
N ILE A 123 24.99 4.15 -35.22
CA ILE A 123 23.70 4.81 -35.51
C ILE A 123 23.82 5.65 -36.78
N GLY A 124 24.94 6.38 -36.94
CA GLY A 124 25.25 7.17 -38.12
C GLY A 124 25.28 6.33 -39.39
N ILE A 125 25.99 5.20 -39.36
CA ILE A 125 26.05 4.26 -40.49
C ILE A 125 24.66 3.70 -40.82
N ARG A 126 23.89 3.23 -39.81
CA ARG A 126 22.52 2.72 -40.01
C ARG A 126 21.61 3.77 -40.64
N ARG A 127 21.73 5.02 -40.21
CA ARG A 127 20.94 6.12 -40.77
C ARG A 127 21.39 6.52 -42.18
N ALA A 128 22.66 6.43 -42.51
CA ALA A 128 23.18 6.71 -43.85
C ALA A 128 22.70 5.68 -44.89
N ILE A 129 22.53 4.41 -44.49
CA ILE A 129 21.97 3.35 -45.34
C ILE A 129 20.42 3.36 -45.40
N GLY A 130 19.77 4.37 -44.81
CA GLY A 130 18.32 4.58 -44.95
C GLY A 130 17.45 4.11 -43.77
N ALA A 131 18.02 3.76 -42.61
CA ALA A 131 17.20 3.43 -41.44
C ALA A 131 16.34 4.64 -41.02
N LYS A 132 15.02 4.43 -40.92
CA LYS A 132 14.07 5.46 -40.47
C LYS A 132 14.38 5.83 -39.01
N PRO A 133 14.29 7.13 -38.62
CA PRO A 133 14.49 7.57 -37.24
C PRO A 133 13.66 6.80 -36.22
N ARG A 134 12.44 6.40 -36.59
CA ARG A 134 11.53 5.61 -35.74
C ARG A 134 12.11 4.24 -35.35
N HIS A 135 12.92 3.60 -36.19
CA HIS A 135 13.55 2.31 -35.84
C HIS A 135 14.63 2.49 -34.78
N ILE A 136 15.44 3.54 -34.90
CA ILE A 136 16.46 3.89 -33.90
C ILE A 136 15.79 4.28 -32.58
N LEU A 137 14.71 5.08 -32.63
CA LEU A 137 13.93 5.45 -31.47
C LEU A 137 13.43 4.21 -30.71
N PHE A 138 12.79 3.27 -31.41
CA PHE A 138 12.26 2.06 -30.77
C PHE A 138 13.36 1.19 -30.20
N GLN A 139 14.50 1.03 -30.87
CA GLN A 139 15.62 0.24 -30.36
C GLN A 139 16.08 0.74 -28.99
N PHE A 140 16.36 2.04 -28.87
CA PHE A 140 16.80 2.62 -27.59
C PHE A 140 15.68 2.65 -26.56
N LEU A 141 14.44 2.89 -26.96
CA LEU A 141 13.31 2.83 -26.04
C LEU A 141 13.10 1.43 -25.48
N THR A 142 13.22 0.39 -26.31
CA THR A 142 13.14 -1.01 -25.87
C THR A 142 14.30 -1.39 -24.96
N GLU A 143 15.51 -0.83 -25.18
CA GLU A 143 16.66 -1.03 -24.29
C GLU A 143 16.41 -0.40 -22.91
N ALA A 144 15.84 0.82 -22.85
CA ALA A 144 15.43 1.44 -21.58
C ALA A 144 14.35 0.63 -20.86
N VAL A 145 13.32 0.20 -21.59
CA VAL A 145 12.24 -0.63 -21.03
C VAL A 145 12.80 -1.95 -20.52
N PHE A 146 13.70 -2.59 -21.25
CA PHE A 146 14.30 -3.85 -20.84
C PHE A 146 15.09 -3.70 -19.53
N ILE A 147 15.94 -2.66 -19.44
CA ILE A 147 16.70 -2.36 -18.21
C ILE A 147 15.75 -2.13 -17.02
N THR A 148 14.70 -1.34 -17.22
CA THR A 148 13.73 -1.03 -16.14
C THR A 148 12.83 -2.20 -15.77
N VAL A 149 12.46 -3.07 -16.72
CA VAL A 149 11.75 -4.32 -16.44
C VAL A 149 12.61 -5.27 -15.61
N CYS A 150 13.87 -5.49 -16.01
CA CYS A 150 14.80 -6.32 -15.25
C CYS A 150 15.03 -5.75 -13.84
N GLY A 151 15.26 -4.44 -13.73
CA GLY A 151 15.39 -3.75 -12.45
C GLY A 151 14.12 -3.83 -11.59
N GLY A 152 12.94 -3.72 -12.20
CA GLY A 152 11.65 -3.84 -11.52
C GLY A 152 11.39 -5.24 -10.98
N ILE A 153 11.67 -6.28 -11.76
CA ILE A 153 11.56 -7.68 -11.31
C ILE A 153 12.52 -7.93 -10.14
N LEU A 154 13.79 -7.52 -10.27
CA LEU A 154 14.78 -7.64 -9.20
C LEU A 154 14.36 -6.87 -7.95
N GLY A 155 13.85 -5.66 -8.11
CA GLY A 155 13.34 -4.84 -7.01
C GLY A 155 12.17 -5.50 -6.28
N ILE A 156 11.23 -6.12 -7.00
CA ILE A 156 10.12 -6.88 -6.41
C ILE A 156 10.64 -8.08 -5.61
N VAL A 157 11.58 -8.85 -6.18
CA VAL A 157 12.17 -10.02 -5.51
C VAL A 157 12.89 -9.61 -4.23
N ILE A 158 13.75 -8.58 -4.32
CA ILE A 158 14.47 -8.05 -3.16
C ILE A 158 13.50 -7.51 -2.11
N GLY A 159 12.48 -6.75 -2.53
CA GLY A 159 11.45 -6.23 -1.65
C GLY A 159 10.69 -7.34 -0.91
N PHE A 160 10.32 -8.42 -1.60
CA PHE A 160 9.65 -9.56 -0.99
C PHE A 160 10.55 -10.25 0.05
N ILE A 161 11.83 -10.43 -0.25
CA ILE A 161 12.81 -11.00 0.68
C ILE A 161 12.90 -10.12 1.92
N VAL A 162 13.12 -8.81 1.75
CA VAL A 162 13.23 -7.85 2.86
C VAL A 162 11.98 -7.86 3.73
N VAL A 163 10.78 -7.88 3.13
CA VAL A 163 9.51 -7.93 3.88
C VAL A 163 9.40 -9.20 4.71
N ASN A 164 9.76 -10.37 4.17
CA ASN A 164 9.68 -11.63 4.92
C ASN A 164 10.66 -11.66 6.08
N TYR A 165 11.90 -11.16 5.90
CA TYR A 165 12.88 -11.08 6.98
C TYR A 165 12.50 -10.04 8.03
N ALA A 166 12.07 -8.84 7.61
CA ALA A 166 11.69 -7.75 8.51
C ALA A 166 10.43 -8.08 9.32
N SER A 167 9.50 -8.86 8.77
CA SER A 167 8.28 -9.28 9.47
C SER A 167 8.55 -10.11 10.73
N ASN A 168 9.73 -10.73 10.85
CA ASN A 168 10.11 -11.46 12.06
C ASN A 168 10.53 -10.54 13.22
N TYR A 169 10.90 -9.30 12.92
CA TYR A 169 11.38 -8.32 13.90
C TYR A 169 10.35 -7.23 14.20
N LEU A 170 9.25 -7.16 13.42
CA LEU A 170 8.20 -6.18 13.57
C LEU A 170 7.00 -6.78 14.33
N PRO A 171 6.26 -5.97 15.11
CA PRO A 171 5.07 -6.41 15.83
C PRO A 171 3.86 -6.65 14.90
N PHE A 172 4.00 -6.41 13.60
CA PHE A 172 2.96 -6.59 12.60
C PHE A 172 3.50 -7.36 11.39
N LYS A 173 2.62 -8.17 10.79
CA LYS A 173 2.92 -8.94 9.59
C LYS A 173 2.60 -8.11 8.35
N ALA A 174 3.62 -7.77 7.56
CA ALA A 174 3.41 -7.14 6.27
C ALA A 174 2.98 -8.20 5.23
N ILE A 175 1.77 -8.07 4.71
CA ILE A 175 1.22 -9.00 3.71
C ILE A 175 1.27 -8.33 2.33
N PRO A 176 2.18 -8.74 1.45
CA PRO A 176 2.25 -8.18 0.10
C PRO A 176 1.00 -8.56 -0.70
N ASN A 177 0.35 -7.56 -1.31
CA ASN A 177 -0.81 -7.74 -2.19
C ASN A 177 -0.36 -7.83 -3.65
N ALA A 178 -0.86 -8.83 -4.38
CA ALA A 178 -0.59 -9.01 -5.81
C ALA A 178 -0.97 -7.79 -6.66
N ASN A 179 -2.07 -7.10 -6.33
CA ASN A 179 -2.49 -5.91 -7.05
C ASN A 179 -1.48 -4.76 -6.88
N SER A 180 -0.96 -4.57 -5.66
CA SER A 180 0.04 -3.53 -5.39
C SER A 180 1.36 -3.80 -6.13
N LEU A 181 1.77 -5.08 -6.23
CA LEU A 181 2.94 -5.47 -7.01
C LEU A 181 2.75 -5.18 -8.50
N PHE A 182 1.56 -5.45 -9.03
CA PHE A 182 1.24 -5.17 -10.43
C PHE A 182 1.31 -3.65 -10.73
N TYR A 183 0.73 -2.81 -9.88
CA TYR A 183 0.81 -1.35 -10.04
C TYR A 183 2.24 -0.82 -9.92
N ALA A 184 3.04 -1.36 -8.98
CA ALA A 184 4.45 -0.99 -8.84
C ALA A 184 5.28 -1.37 -10.09
N PHE A 185 5.02 -2.54 -10.66
CA PHE A 185 5.68 -2.99 -11.89
C PHE A 185 5.34 -2.05 -13.07
N ILE A 186 4.06 -1.71 -13.25
CA ILE A 186 3.64 -0.75 -14.28
C ILE A 186 4.31 0.60 -14.09
N ALA A 187 4.35 1.12 -12.86
CA ALA A 187 5.00 2.40 -12.57
C ALA A 187 6.50 2.38 -12.94
N THR A 188 7.19 1.27 -12.71
CA THR A 188 8.60 1.10 -13.07
C THR A 188 8.81 1.11 -14.59
N VAL A 189 7.97 0.38 -15.33
CA VAL A 189 8.02 0.36 -16.81
C VAL A 189 7.72 1.75 -17.39
N LEU A 190 6.70 2.43 -16.87
CA LEU A 190 6.35 3.80 -17.28
C LEU A 190 7.53 4.75 -17.06
N THR A 191 8.25 4.61 -15.95
CA THR A 191 9.44 5.42 -15.67
C THR A 191 10.52 5.21 -16.73
N GLY A 192 10.77 3.96 -17.13
CA GLY A 192 11.71 3.64 -18.22
C GLY A 192 11.32 4.27 -19.56
N ILE A 193 10.02 4.28 -19.88
CA ILE A 193 9.51 4.92 -21.10
C ILE A 193 9.71 6.44 -21.03
N VAL A 194 9.27 7.07 -19.94
CA VAL A 194 9.30 8.53 -19.77
C VAL A 194 10.73 9.06 -19.82
N PHE A 195 11.65 8.44 -19.08
CA PHE A 195 13.05 8.89 -19.03
C PHE A 195 13.89 8.41 -20.22
N GLY A 196 13.52 7.29 -20.85
CA GLY A 196 14.19 6.77 -22.04
C GLY A 196 13.84 7.51 -23.33
N ILE A 197 12.67 8.16 -23.41
CA ILE A 197 12.21 8.81 -24.65
C ILE A 197 13.12 9.95 -25.09
N VAL A 198 13.63 10.75 -24.15
CA VAL A 198 14.45 11.93 -24.45
C VAL A 198 15.78 11.54 -25.12
N PRO A 199 16.62 10.66 -24.54
CA PRO A 199 17.85 10.23 -25.18
C PRO A 199 17.58 9.41 -26.46
N ALA A 200 16.53 8.58 -26.51
CA ALA A 200 16.17 7.84 -27.71
C ALA A 200 15.75 8.75 -28.87
N LEU A 201 15.05 9.86 -28.59
CA LEU A 201 14.73 10.89 -29.57
C LEU A 201 16.00 11.57 -30.10
N LYS A 202 16.94 11.91 -29.20
CA LYS A 202 18.24 12.48 -29.61
C LYS A 202 19.02 11.51 -30.51
N ALA A 203 19.04 10.22 -30.18
CA ALA A 203 19.64 9.18 -31.00
C ALA A 203 19.01 9.09 -32.40
N SER A 204 17.68 9.14 -32.48
CA SER A 204 16.95 9.03 -33.75
C SER A 204 17.21 10.21 -34.71
N LYS A 205 17.48 11.40 -34.15
CA LYS A 205 17.67 12.66 -34.90
C LYS A 205 19.13 12.99 -35.20
N LEU A 206 20.06 12.07 -34.89
CA LEU A 206 21.48 12.27 -35.19
C LEU A 206 21.72 12.45 -36.71
N ASP A 207 22.55 13.43 -37.04
CA ASP A 207 22.99 13.71 -38.42
C ASP A 207 23.98 12.61 -38.86
N PRO A 208 23.65 11.82 -39.91
CA PRO A 208 24.46 10.68 -40.32
C PRO A 208 25.90 11.06 -40.68
N ILE A 209 26.10 12.22 -41.31
CA ILE A 209 27.42 12.65 -41.76
C ILE A 209 28.26 13.01 -40.52
N LYS A 210 27.73 13.86 -39.63
CA LYS A 210 28.43 14.24 -38.39
C LYS A 210 28.68 13.06 -37.46
N ALA A 211 27.82 12.04 -37.49
CA ALA A 211 27.95 10.85 -36.66
C ALA A 211 29.10 9.92 -37.09
N ILE A 212 29.48 9.92 -38.38
CA ILE A 212 30.50 9.02 -38.94
C ILE A 212 31.91 9.60 -38.82
N TYR A 213 32.03 10.92 -38.95
CA TYR A 213 33.32 11.64 -38.95
C TYR A 213 33.79 12.12 -37.57
N LYS A 214 33.01 11.87 -36.52
CA LYS A 214 33.33 12.20 -35.13
C LYS A 214 33.71 10.92 -34.38
#